data_AF-A0A7X2PI82-F1
#
_entry.id   AF-A0A7X2PI82-F1
#
_cell.length_a   1.000
_cell.length_b   1.000
_cell.length_c   1.000
_cell.angle_alpha   90.00
_cell.angle_beta   90.00
_cell.angle_gamma   90.00
#
_symmetry.space_group_name_H-M   'P 1'
#
loop_
_entity.id
_entity.type
_entity.pdbx_description
1 polymer ?
#
loop_
_entity_poly.entity_id
_entity_poly.type
_entity_poly.pdbx_seq_one_letter_code
_entity_poly.pdbx_strand_id
1 'polypeptide(L)'
;MRFLATVTMILSAAALGAPGVARAQGDAKPKLYNTAKQKLLEGKQVFSFTQTKFDIAGYCEAAKHYDYTWFEMQHATLGFKDVEAMIAACPHAGAIPMIRLPDAQEWHIQQATDIGVLGVIVPTVDDVERAREAAKWARYPPVARRSSGGGQARSIWGINGINYAKTFNDNMLVVVMIESPTGVANAFEIASVAGVDVVILGNNDLSVFSGFAQDDDRYQALVKKVYDDTTRAGKIFGQASAVYAKGHPLSNVAKFFQNGPSNDGWKPAGGRNTSAPPEGEETKPAGAAKPKPASRK
;
A
#
# COMPACT_ATOMS: atom_id res chain seq x y z
N MET A 1 -80.28 30.39 -12.18
CA MET A 1 -79.25 29.74 -11.35
C MET A 1 -78.59 28.64 -12.17
N ARG A 2 -77.38 28.91 -12.72
CA ARG A 2 -76.31 27.97 -13.12
C ARG A 2 -75.34 28.71 -14.06
N PHE A 3 -74.24 29.18 -13.50
CA PHE A 3 -73.07 29.70 -14.20
C PHE A 3 -72.25 28.52 -14.75
N LEU A 4 -71.80 28.58 -16.01
CA LEU A 4 -70.69 27.79 -16.49
C LEU A 4 -69.63 28.77 -17.03
N ALA A 5 -68.49 28.82 -16.34
CA ALA A 5 -67.33 29.62 -16.72
C ALA A 5 -66.44 28.82 -17.69
N THR A 6 -66.15 29.40 -18.84
CA THR A 6 -65.22 28.85 -19.83
C THR A 6 -63.80 29.27 -19.43
N VAL A 7 -62.96 28.31 -19.04
CA VAL A 7 -61.54 28.54 -18.74
C VAL A 7 -60.73 28.38 -20.01
N THR A 8 -60.04 29.46 -20.41
CA THR A 8 -59.08 29.51 -21.53
C THR A 8 -57.76 28.84 -21.12
N MET A 9 -57.38 27.74 -21.78
CA MET A 9 -56.03 27.17 -21.67
C MET A 9 -55.08 27.91 -22.62
N ILE A 10 -54.06 28.57 -22.06
CA ILE A 10 -52.91 29.10 -22.81
C ILE A 10 -51.86 27.98 -22.88
N LEU A 11 -51.56 27.51 -24.09
CA LEU A 11 -50.50 26.54 -24.36
C LEU A 11 -49.16 27.28 -24.48
N SER A 12 -48.31 27.22 -23.46
CA SER A 12 -46.91 27.68 -23.56
C SER A 12 -46.06 26.60 -24.23
N ALA A 13 -45.49 26.91 -25.39
CA ALA A 13 -44.51 26.06 -26.06
C ALA A 13 -43.17 26.10 -25.30
N ALA A 14 -42.84 25.01 -24.61
CA ALA A 14 -41.52 24.80 -24.04
C ALA A 14 -40.55 24.39 -25.18
N ALA A 15 -39.55 25.23 -25.43
CA ALA A 15 -38.45 24.89 -26.34
C ALA A 15 -37.62 23.77 -25.72
N LEU A 16 -37.72 22.57 -26.30
CA LEU A 16 -36.85 21.43 -26.00
C LEU A 16 -35.42 21.75 -26.50
N GLY A 17 -34.54 22.11 -25.57
CA GLY A 17 -33.11 22.18 -25.83
C GLY A 17 -32.57 20.79 -26.14
N ALA A 18 -31.85 20.65 -27.26
CA ALA A 18 -31.22 19.40 -27.65
C ALA A 18 -30.24 18.92 -26.55
N PRO A 19 -30.19 17.61 -26.23
CA PRO A 19 -29.21 17.10 -25.30
C PRO A 19 -27.81 17.31 -25.90
N GLY A 20 -26.99 18.10 -25.20
CA GLY A 20 -25.59 18.28 -25.55
C GLY A 20 -24.89 16.93 -25.57
N VAL A 21 -24.39 16.54 -26.74
CA VAL A 21 -23.52 15.38 -26.90
C VAL A 21 -22.30 15.63 -26.04
N ALA A 22 -22.20 14.94 -24.90
CA ALA A 22 -20.98 14.89 -24.12
C ALA A 22 -19.89 14.36 -25.05
N ARG A 23 -18.93 15.23 -25.40
CA ARG A 23 -17.74 14.81 -26.14
C ARG A 23 -17.06 13.74 -25.30
N ALA A 24 -17.00 12.52 -25.82
CA ALA A 24 -16.12 11.49 -25.29
C ALA A 24 -14.70 12.06 -25.26
N GLN A 25 -14.19 12.34 -24.06
CA GLN A 25 -12.76 12.58 -23.87
C GLN A 25 -12.06 11.30 -24.34
N GLY A 26 -11.26 11.41 -25.41
CA GLY A 26 -10.63 10.29 -26.08
C GLY A 26 -9.78 9.42 -25.16
N ASP A 27 -9.44 8.24 -25.67
CA ASP A 27 -8.74 7.11 -25.04
C ASP A 27 -7.30 7.38 -24.53
N ALA A 28 -7.04 8.56 -23.98
CA ALA A 28 -5.78 8.88 -23.34
C ALA A 28 -5.58 7.94 -22.14
N LYS A 29 -4.58 7.07 -22.24
CA LYS A 29 -4.21 6.17 -21.13
C LYS A 29 -3.81 7.03 -19.93
N PRO A 30 -4.40 6.80 -18.74
CA PRO A 30 -4.01 7.49 -17.53
C PRO A 30 -2.52 7.34 -17.26
N LYS A 31 -1.89 8.40 -16.76
CA LYS A 31 -0.49 8.35 -16.33
C LYS A 31 -0.35 7.43 -15.12
N LEU A 32 0.62 6.51 -15.18
CA LEU A 32 1.06 5.75 -14.02
C LEU A 32 2.06 6.62 -13.23
N TYR A 33 1.56 7.34 -12.23
CA TYR A 33 2.36 8.11 -11.26
C TYR A 33 3.07 7.22 -10.25
N ASN A 34 2.49 6.07 -9.88
CA ASN A 34 3.05 5.15 -8.92
C ASN A 34 4.26 4.40 -9.54
N THR A 35 5.44 4.99 -9.42
CA THR A 35 6.71 4.45 -9.93
C THR A 35 7.12 3.16 -9.21
N ALA A 36 6.76 2.98 -7.94
CA ALA A 36 6.94 1.72 -7.23
C ALA A 36 6.11 0.60 -7.89
N LYS A 37 4.84 0.85 -8.19
CA LYS A 37 3.99 -0.08 -8.96
C LYS A 37 4.57 -0.38 -10.34
N GLN A 38 5.07 0.63 -11.04
CA GLN A 38 5.73 0.43 -12.33
C GLN A 38 6.93 -0.53 -12.20
N LYS A 39 7.84 -0.28 -11.24
CA LYS A 39 9.00 -1.15 -10.99
C LYS A 39 8.60 -2.59 -10.68
N LEU A 40 7.55 -2.78 -9.88
CA LEU A 40 7.01 -4.10 -9.57
C LEU A 40 6.48 -4.83 -10.82
N LEU A 41 5.75 -4.12 -11.70
CA LEU A 41 5.26 -4.68 -12.97
C LEU A 41 6.41 -5.03 -13.94
N GLU A 42 7.55 -4.33 -13.83
CA GLU A 42 8.79 -4.64 -14.55
C GLU A 42 9.60 -5.78 -13.88
N GLY A 43 9.10 -6.39 -12.81
CA GLY A 43 9.76 -7.48 -12.08
C GLY A 43 10.95 -7.04 -11.21
N LYS A 44 11.09 -5.72 -10.96
CA LYS A 44 12.15 -5.14 -10.13
C LYS A 44 11.76 -5.15 -8.66
N GLN A 45 12.78 -5.14 -7.81
CA GLN A 45 12.59 -4.93 -6.37
C GLN A 45 12.29 -3.45 -6.08
N VAL A 46 11.49 -3.21 -5.05
CA VAL A 46 11.24 -1.88 -4.48
C VAL A 46 11.56 -1.87 -2.99
N PHE A 47 12.15 -0.77 -2.54
CA PHE A 47 12.55 -0.54 -1.15
C PHE A 47 11.96 0.76 -0.62
N SER A 48 11.60 0.76 0.66
CA SER A 48 11.17 1.98 1.35
C SER A 48 12.20 2.55 2.31
N PHE A 49 11.85 3.70 2.89
CA PHE A 49 12.23 4.07 4.24
C PHE A 49 10.94 4.20 5.08
N THR A 50 11.05 3.95 6.39
CA THR A 50 9.92 4.07 7.31
C THR A 50 9.91 5.44 7.99
N GLN A 51 8.79 6.15 7.88
CA GLN A 51 8.52 7.40 8.59
C GLN A 51 7.64 7.11 9.81
N THR A 52 8.17 7.34 11.02
CA THR A 52 7.49 7.07 12.30
C THR A 52 7.15 8.32 13.10
N LYS A 53 7.64 9.50 12.67
CA LYS A 53 7.45 10.77 13.37
C LYS A 53 7.04 11.85 12.39
N PHE A 54 6.33 12.86 12.87
CA PHE A 54 6.06 14.04 12.06
C PHE A 54 7.36 14.83 11.86
N ASP A 55 7.87 14.85 10.63
CA ASP A 55 9.07 15.58 10.24
C ASP A 55 9.03 15.87 8.74
N ILE A 56 8.59 17.07 8.38
CA ILE A 56 8.47 17.50 6.98
C ILE A 56 9.83 17.53 6.29
N ALA A 57 10.86 18.08 6.95
CA ALA A 57 12.18 18.25 6.33
C ALA A 57 12.85 16.88 6.11
N GLY A 58 12.82 16.02 7.11
CA GLY A 58 13.34 14.66 7.02
C GLY A 58 12.62 13.82 5.97
N TYR A 59 11.28 13.87 5.93
CA TYR A 59 10.49 13.19 4.91
C TYR A 59 10.85 13.68 3.49
N CYS A 60 10.83 14.99 3.25
CA CYS A 60 11.07 15.54 1.92
C CYS A 60 12.50 15.30 1.42
N GLU A 61 13.48 15.18 2.32
CA GLU A 61 14.82 14.75 1.95
C GLU A 61 14.87 13.25 1.62
N ALA A 62 14.47 12.39 2.56
CA ALA A 62 14.55 10.94 2.39
C ALA A 62 13.74 10.47 1.17
N ALA A 63 12.55 11.02 0.94
CA ALA A 63 11.67 10.64 -0.17
C ALA A 63 12.26 10.89 -1.56
N LYS A 64 13.38 11.60 -1.72
CA LYS A 64 14.08 11.70 -3.01
C LYS A 64 14.80 10.40 -3.39
N HIS A 65 15.10 9.56 -2.42
CA HIS A 65 16.10 8.49 -2.53
C HIS A 65 15.52 7.07 -2.51
N TYR A 66 14.21 6.89 -2.32
CA TYR A 66 13.58 5.57 -2.19
C TYR A 66 12.44 5.38 -3.19
N ASP A 67 11.94 4.15 -3.33
CA ASP A 67 10.84 3.84 -4.26
C ASP A 67 9.48 4.22 -3.70
N TYR A 68 9.34 4.03 -2.39
CA TYR A 68 8.12 4.39 -1.69
C TYR A 68 8.42 4.77 -0.24
N THR A 69 7.56 5.60 0.34
CA THR A 69 7.58 5.90 1.76
C THR A 69 6.66 4.92 2.47
N TRP A 70 7.10 4.37 3.59
CA TRP A 70 6.25 3.66 4.52
C TRP A 70 5.89 4.60 5.67
N PHE A 71 4.73 5.25 5.59
CA PHE A 71 4.18 5.95 6.75
C PHE A 71 3.63 4.92 7.74
N GLU A 72 4.19 4.91 8.94
CA GLU A 72 3.82 3.96 9.98
C GLU A 72 2.67 4.50 10.84
N MET A 73 1.49 3.87 10.81
CA MET A 73 0.37 4.23 11.69
C MET A 73 -0.15 3.08 12.55
N GLN A 74 0.46 1.90 12.51
CA GLN A 74 0.12 0.79 13.41
C GLN A 74 0.93 0.88 14.72
N HIS A 75 2.22 1.18 14.61
CA HIS A 75 3.16 1.17 15.74
C HIS A 75 3.86 2.52 16.00
N ALA A 76 3.37 3.59 15.38
CA ALA A 76 3.85 4.94 15.64
C ALA A 76 2.69 5.90 15.92
N THR A 77 3.02 7.13 16.30
CA THR A 77 2.03 8.15 16.71
C THR A 77 1.58 9.07 15.57
N LEU A 78 1.89 8.72 14.32
CA LEU A 78 1.46 9.50 13.16
C LEU A 78 -0.05 9.40 12.99
N GLY A 79 -0.71 10.54 12.77
CA GLY A 79 -2.08 10.62 12.31
C GLY A 79 -2.19 11.03 10.84
N PHE A 80 -3.41 10.94 10.28
CA PHE A 80 -3.66 11.37 8.89
C PHE A 80 -3.25 12.81 8.61
N LYS A 81 -3.43 13.73 9.57
CA LYS A 81 -3.02 15.13 9.42
C LYS A 81 -1.51 15.29 9.26
N ASP A 82 -0.73 14.48 9.98
CA ASP A 82 0.74 14.51 9.90
C ASP A 82 1.20 14.03 8.52
N VAL A 83 0.63 12.92 8.04
CA VAL A 83 0.92 12.34 6.73
C VAL A 83 0.46 13.28 5.61
N GLU A 84 -0.73 13.87 5.73
CA GLU A 84 -1.27 14.85 4.78
C GLU A 84 -0.32 16.05 4.64
N ALA A 85 0.11 16.63 5.76
CA ALA A 85 1.04 17.77 5.79
C ALA A 85 2.41 17.44 5.18
N MET A 86 2.96 16.24 5.47
CA MET A 86 4.21 15.78 4.86
C MET A 86 4.07 15.62 3.34
N ILE A 87 3.02 14.96 2.86
CA ILE A 87 2.75 14.82 1.41
C ILE A 87 2.57 16.19 0.76
N ALA A 88 1.82 17.11 1.39
CA ALA A 88 1.56 18.45 0.86
C ALA A 88 2.84 19.28 0.66
N ALA A 89 3.83 19.10 1.53
CA ALA A 89 5.09 19.83 1.47
C ALA A 89 5.99 19.42 0.28
N CYS A 90 5.88 18.17 -0.19
CA CYS A 90 6.61 17.67 -1.35
C CYS A 90 5.78 16.64 -2.13
N PRO A 91 4.73 17.08 -2.85
CA PRO A 91 3.69 16.20 -3.43
C PRO A 91 4.15 15.30 -4.58
N HIS A 92 5.34 15.55 -5.11
CA HIS A 92 5.95 14.80 -6.21
C HIS A 92 7.38 14.35 -5.88
N ALA A 93 7.64 14.03 -4.61
CA ALA A 93 8.88 13.37 -4.21
C ALA A 93 9.09 12.05 -4.98
N GLY A 94 10.33 11.57 -5.04
CA GLY A 94 10.69 10.37 -5.81
C GLY A 94 10.00 9.10 -5.30
N ALA A 95 9.86 8.98 -3.98
CA ALA A 95 9.21 7.90 -3.28
C ALA A 95 7.69 8.10 -3.30
N ILE A 96 6.96 7.07 -3.72
CA ILE A 96 5.50 7.07 -3.71
C ILE A 96 4.98 7.00 -2.26
N PRO A 97 4.03 7.85 -1.86
CA PRO A 97 3.47 7.79 -0.51
C PRO A 97 2.63 6.52 -0.34
N MET A 98 3.07 5.63 0.54
CA MET A 98 2.32 4.47 1.01
C MET A 98 2.20 4.50 2.54
N ILE A 99 1.19 3.83 3.07
CA ILE A 99 0.87 3.90 4.50
C ILE A 99 0.51 2.52 5.04
N ARG A 100 1.12 2.12 6.16
CA ARG A 100 0.62 1.01 6.98
C ARG A 100 -0.45 1.54 7.92
N LEU A 101 -1.67 1.10 7.68
CA LEU A 101 -2.83 1.44 8.51
C LEU A 101 -2.90 0.52 9.73
N PRO A 102 -3.62 0.91 10.79
CA PRO A 102 -3.85 0.04 11.95
C PRO A 102 -4.84 -1.11 11.64
N ASP A 103 -5.71 -0.96 10.65
CA ASP A 103 -6.73 -1.95 10.28
C ASP A 103 -7.21 -1.80 8.80
N ALA A 104 -8.26 -2.54 8.44
CA ALA A 104 -8.88 -2.53 7.11
C ALA A 104 -10.23 -1.77 7.04
N GLN A 105 -10.48 -0.83 7.95
CA GLN A 105 -11.76 -0.13 8.03
C GLN A 105 -11.95 0.88 6.88
N GLU A 106 -13.21 1.01 6.44
CA GLU A 106 -13.60 1.90 5.35
C GLU A 106 -13.06 3.32 5.52
N TRP A 107 -13.25 3.91 6.70
CA TRP A 107 -12.87 5.32 6.93
C TRP A 107 -11.35 5.53 6.90
N HIS A 108 -10.56 4.59 7.43
CA HIS A 108 -9.10 4.65 7.41
C HIS A 108 -8.54 4.60 5.99
N ILE A 109 -9.01 3.63 5.18
CA ILE A 109 -8.53 3.47 3.80
C ILE A 109 -8.97 4.67 2.96
N GLN A 110 -10.21 5.12 3.09
CA GLN A 110 -10.68 6.28 2.33
C GLN A 110 -9.93 7.56 2.70
N GLN A 111 -9.72 7.85 3.99
CA GLN A 111 -8.93 9.01 4.42
C GLN A 111 -7.49 8.94 3.89
N ALA A 112 -6.82 7.80 4.00
CA ALA A 112 -5.49 7.61 3.42
C ALA A 112 -5.47 7.99 1.93
N THR A 113 -6.42 7.47 1.16
CA THR A 113 -6.48 7.75 -0.27
C THR A 113 -6.89 9.19 -0.61
N ASP A 114 -7.58 9.90 0.29
CA ASP A 114 -7.96 11.31 0.12
C ASP A 114 -6.81 12.26 0.42
N ILE A 115 -5.89 11.89 1.33
CA ILE A 115 -4.68 12.68 1.64
C ILE A 115 -3.54 12.47 0.63
N GLY A 116 -3.76 11.72 -0.44
CA GLY A 116 -2.81 11.60 -1.56
C GLY A 116 -1.95 10.34 -1.55
N VAL A 117 -2.20 9.39 -0.65
CA VAL A 117 -1.55 8.07 -0.66
C VAL A 117 -1.93 7.29 -1.92
N LEU A 118 -0.95 6.61 -2.54
CA LEU A 118 -1.14 5.71 -3.68
C LEU A 118 -0.83 4.24 -3.35
N GLY A 119 -0.68 3.90 -2.07
CA GLY A 119 -0.69 2.52 -1.62
C GLY A 119 -1.00 2.33 -0.14
N VAL A 120 -1.85 1.36 0.18
CA VAL A 120 -2.18 0.99 1.57
C VAL A 120 -1.60 -0.37 1.90
N ILE A 121 -1.12 -0.52 3.12
CA ILE A 121 -0.61 -1.76 3.70
C ILE A 121 -1.48 -2.10 4.91
N VAL A 122 -2.13 -3.25 4.85
CA VAL A 122 -3.05 -3.73 5.91
C VAL A 122 -2.37 -4.86 6.69
N PRO A 123 -2.13 -4.68 8.00
CA PRO A 123 -1.55 -5.69 8.88
C PRO A 123 -2.57 -6.76 9.29
N THR A 124 -2.07 -7.82 9.93
CA THR A 124 -2.82 -8.90 10.57
C THR A 124 -3.89 -9.53 9.68
N VAL A 125 -3.57 -9.80 8.42
CA VAL A 125 -4.52 -10.41 7.48
C VAL A 125 -4.52 -11.92 7.60
N ASP A 126 -5.51 -12.44 8.35
CA ASP A 126 -5.67 -13.87 8.61
C ASP A 126 -6.71 -14.55 7.72
N ASP A 127 -7.59 -13.79 7.06
CA ASP A 127 -8.69 -14.33 6.26
C ASP A 127 -9.04 -13.51 5.02
N VAL A 128 -9.88 -14.10 4.18
CA VAL A 128 -10.37 -13.53 2.90
C VAL A 128 -11.22 -12.28 3.11
N GLU A 129 -11.99 -12.21 4.19
CA GLU A 129 -12.90 -11.09 4.43
C GLU A 129 -12.12 -9.82 4.75
N ARG A 130 -11.09 -9.91 5.59
CA ARG A 130 -10.18 -8.80 5.88
C ARG A 130 -9.41 -8.35 4.64
N ALA A 131 -8.94 -9.28 3.80
CA ALA A 131 -8.32 -8.96 2.52
C ALA A 131 -9.30 -8.28 1.54
N ARG A 132 -10.57 -8.71 1.53
CA ARG A 132 -11.63 -8.09 0.72
C ARG A 132 -11.90 -6.66 1.17
N GLU A 133 -11.98 -6.40 2.47
CA GLU A 133 -12.15 -5.04 2.99
C GLU A 133 -10.96 -4.14 2.63
N ALA A 134 -9.72 -4.64 2.70
CA ALA A 134 -8.54 -3.90 2.24
C ALA A 134 -8.64 -3.46 0.76
N ALA A 135 -9.11 -4.35 -0.11
CA ALA A 135 -9.24 -4.08 -1.55
C ALA A 135 -10.45 -3.18 -1.90
N LYS A 136 -11.57 -3.38 -1.20
CA LYS A 136 -12.88 -2.79 -1.50
C LYS A 136 -12.90 -1.26 -1.40
N TRP A 137 -12.16 -0.69 -0.45
CA TRP A 137 -12.19 0.74 -0.16
C TRP A 137 -11.10 1.55 -0.88
N ALA A 138 -10.13 0.87 -1.49
CA ALA A 138 -8.95 1.51 -2.08
C ALA A 138 -9.17 2.02 -3.52
N ARG A 139 -10.22 1.57 -4.22
CA ARG A 139 -10.48 1.92 -5.63
C ARG A 139 -11.93 2.35 -5.88
N TYR A 140 -12.11 3.25 -6.85
CA TYR A 140 -13.41 3.76 -7.25
C TYR A 140 -14.24 2.74 -8.05
N PRO A 141 -15.57 2.87 -8.06
CA PRO A 141 -16.44 2.14 -8.99
C PRO A 141 -16.03 2.33 -10.46
N PRO A 142 -16.25 1.33 -11.33
CA PRO A 142 -16.83 0.01 -11.03
C PRO A 142 -15.82 -1.01 -10.49
N VAL A 143 -14.54 -0.64 -10.31
CA VAL A 143 -13.47 -1.57 -9.90
C VAL A 143 -13.64 -2.00 -8.44
N ALA A 144 -14.01 -1.06 -7.57
CA ALA A 144 -14.35 -1.34 -6.17
C ALA A 144 -15.37 -0.30 -5.63
N ARG A 145 -15.39 -0.02 -4.32
CA ARG A 145 -16.46 0.73 -3.64
C ARG A 145 -15.98 2.00 -2.92
N ARG A 146 -14.83 2.57 -3.30
CA ARG A 146 -14.37 3.87 -2.75
C ARG A 146 -15.37 4.98 -3.08
N SER A 147 -15.74 5.77 -2.07
CA SER A 147 -16.52 7.01 -2.20
C SER A 147 -15.66 8.18 -2.69
N SER A 148 -16.30 9.17 -3.32
CA SER A 148 -15.63 10.36 -3.84
C SER A 148 -15.44 11.42 -2.77
N GLY A 149 -14.27 11.43 -2.13
CA GLY A 149 -13.83 12.51 -1.24
C GLY A 149 -13.21 13.71 -1.96
N GLY A 150 -13.06 14.82 -1.22
CA GLY A 150 -12.54 16.11 -1.71
C GLY A 150 -11.15 16.50 -1.17
N GLY A 151 -10.38 15.55 -0.64
CA GLY A 151 -9.05 15.81 -0.08
C GLY A 151 -7.98 16.19 -1.13
N GLN A 152 -6.76 16.44 -0.66
CA GLN A 152 -5.65 16.92 -1.51
C GLN A 152 -5.24 15.96 -2.64
N ALA A 153 -5.59 14.67 -2.58
CA ALA A 153 -5.25 13.69 -3.61
C ALA A 153 -5.64 14.15 -5.02
N ARG A 154 -6.77 14.85 -5.18
CA ARG A 154 -7.23 15.31 -6.49
C ARG A 154 -6.36 16.43 -7.05
N SER A 155 -5.85 17.35 -6.22
CA SER A 155 -4.96 18.41 -6.67
C SER A 155 -3.56 17.89 -7.01
N ILE A 156 -3.12 16.79 -6.38
CA ILE A 156 -1.82 16.16 -6.64
C ILE A 156 -1.88 15.28 -7.89
N TRP A 157 -2.87 14.37 -8.00
CA TRP A 157 -2.89 13.31 -9.02
C TRP A 157 -3.87 13.58 -10.17
N GLY A 158 -4.82 14.50 -10.02
CA GLY A 158 -5.87 14.80 -11.00
C GLY A 158 -5.50 15.84 -12.06
N ILE A 159 -4.24 16.27 -12.13
CA ILE A 159 -3.79 17.44 -12.91
C ILE A 159 -3.81 17.27 -14.44
N ASN A 160 -3.97 16.06 -14.97
CA ASN A 160 -3.87 15.80 -16.41
C ASN A 160 -5.19 15.95 -17.19
N GLY A 161 -6.29 16.37 -16.55
CA GLY A 161 -7.60 16.53 -17.22
C GLY A 161 -8.26 15.23 -17.70
N ILE A 162 -7.67 14.08 -17.38
CA ILE A 162 -8.18 12.73 -17.63
C ILE A 162 -9.02 12.28 -16.42
N ASN A 163 -9.92 11.31 -16.63
CA ASN A 163 -10.72 10.67 -15.58
C ASN A 163 -9.87 10.32 -14.33
N TYR A 164 -10.04 11.11 -13.28
CA TYR A 164 -9.31 10.98 -12.01
C TYR A 164 -9.53 9.63 -11.35
N ALA A 165 -10.78 9.14 -11.35
CA ALA A 165 -11.10 7.85 -10.74
C ALA A 165 -10.38 6.70 -11.44
N LYS A 166 -10.35 6.71 -12.77
CA LYS A 166 -9.60 5.72 -13.55
C LYS A 166 -8.09 5.82 -13.28
N THR A 167 -7.56 7.04 -13.28
CA THR A 167 -6.15 7.31 -12.98
C THR A 167 -5.78 6.77 -11.61
N PHE A 168 -6.57 7.07 -10.58
CA PHE A 168 -6.33 6.58 -9.23
C PHE A 168 -6.36 5.05 -9.17
N ASN A 169 -7.36 4.42 -9.79
CA ASN A 169 -7.50 2.96 -9.83
C ASN A 169 -6.27 2.26 -10.43
N ASP A 170 -5.74 2.81 -11.54
CA ASP A 170 -4.56 2.29 -12.22
C ASP A 170 -3.28 2.46 -11.35
N ASN A 171 -3.23 3.49 -10.50
CA ASN A 171 -2.09 3.83 -9.65
C ASN A 171 -2.06 3.15 -8.28
N MET A 172 -3.23 2.81 -7.73
CA MET A 172 -3.32 2.28 -6.37
C MET A 172 -2.63 0.92 -6.22
N LEU A 173 -1.89 0.73 -5.11
CA LEU A 173 -1.41 -0.55 -4.61
C LEU A 173 -2.13 -0.93 -3.30
N VAL A 174 -2.67 -2.14 -3.24
CA VAL A 174 -3.21 -2.74 -2.02
C VAL A 174 -2.29 -3.88 -1.61
N VAL A 175 -1.68 -3.71 -0.44
CA VAL A 175 -0.75 -4.66 0.15
C VAL A 175 -1.39 -5.29 1.38
N VAL A 176 -1.44 -6.62 1.43
CA VAL A 176 -1.90 -7.36 2.61
C VAL A 176 -0.71 -8.02 3.27
N MET A 177 -0.65 -7.95 4.60
CA MET A 177 0.44 -8.51 5.39
C MET A 177 -0.05 -9.75 6.14
N ILE A 178 0.60 -10.89 5.84
CA ILE A 178 0.41 -12.16 6.54
C ILE A 178 1.50 -12.27 7.60
N GLU A 179 1.09 -12.49 8.84
CA GLU A 179 2.01 -12.52 9.97
C GLU A 179 1.64 -13.52 11.07
N SER A 180 0.69 -14.41 10.81
CA SER A 180 0.31 -15.48 11.74
C SER A 180 0.27 -16.84 11.02
N PRO A 181 0.37 -17.96 11.76
CA PRO A 181 0.13 -19.30 11.19
C PRO A 181 -1.23 -19.45 10.51
N THR A 182 -2.27 -18.76 11.00
CA THR A 182 -3.60 -18.75 10.39
C THR A 182 -3.58 -18.08 9.02
N GLY A 183 -3.00 -16.88 8.92
CA GLY A 183 -2.80 -16.20 7.64
C GLY A 183 -1.94 -17.02 6.68
N VAL A 184 -0.89 -17.70 7.18
CA VAL A 184 -0.07 -18.62 6.37
C VAL A 184 -0.92 -19.79 5.83
N ALA A 185 -1.79 -20.38 6.64
CA ALA A 185 -2.68 -21.46 6.19
C ALA A 185 -3.61 -20.97 5.06
N ASN A 186 -4.13 -19.76 5.18
CA ASN A 186 -5.08 -19.13 4.25
C ASN A 186 -4.42 -18.34 3.10
N ALA A 187 -3.09 -18.37 2.96
CA ALA A 187 -2.34 -17.48 2.09
C ALA A 187 -2.84 -17.47 0.63
N PHE A 188 -3.19 -18.63 0.06
CA PHE A 188 -3.70 -18.70 -1.31
C PHE A 188 -5.04 -18.00 -1.49
N GLU A 189 -5.97 -18.21 -0.56
CA GLU A 189 -7.30 -17.60 -0.59
C GLU A 189 -7.20 -16.09 -0.39
N ILE A 190 -6.36 -15.64 0.56
CA ILE A 190 -6.06 -14.22 0.80
C ILE A 190 -5.47 -13.57 -0.46
N ALA A 191 -4.45 -14.20 -1.07
CA ALA A 191 -3.80 -13.68 -2.27
C ALA A 191 -4.75 -13.66 -3.48
N SER A 192 -5.71 -14.59 -3.55
CA SER A 192 -6.65 -14.68 -4.67
C SER A 192 -7.74 -13.60 -4.66
N VAL A 193 -7.84 -12.80 -3.60
CA VAL A 193 -8.80 -11.70 -3.53
C VAL A 193 -8.55 -10.67 -4.63
N ALA A 194 -9.59 -10.40 -5.43
CA ALA A 194 -9.56 -9.37 -6.46
C ALA A 194 -9.26 -7.99 -5.85
N GLY A 195 -8.28 -7.29 -6.42
CA GLY A 195 -7.83 -5.99 -5.94
C GLY A 195 -6.67 -6.02 -4.94
N VAL A 196 -6.28 -7.18 -4.40
CA VAL A 196 -4.98 -7.35 -3.74
C VAL A 196 -3.89 -7.40 -4.81
N ASP A 197 -2.82 -6.61 -4.62
CA ASP A 197 -1.69 -6.53 -5.56
C ASP A 197 -0.44 -7.25 -5.01
N VAL A 198 -0.18 -7.07 -3.73
CA VAL A 198 1.03 -7.57 -3.05
C VAL A 198 0.65 -8.29 -1.77
N VAL A 199 1.26 -9.44 -1.53
CA VAL A 199 1.26 -10.11 -0.22
C VAL A 199 2.66 -10.00 0.37
N ILE A 200 2.76 -9.43 1.56
CA ILE A 200 4.01 -9.31 2.30
C ILE A 200 3.98 -10.16 3.56
N LEU A 201 5.13 -10.65 3.99
CA LEU A 201 5.26 -11.34 5.26
C LEU A 201 5.62 -10.35 6.36
N GLY A 202 4.85 -10.30 7.44
CA GLY A 202 5.24 -9.62 8.69
C GLY A 202 6.28 -10.48 9.40
N ASN A 203 7.57 -10.32 9.05
CA ASN A 203 8.60 -11.28 9.42
C ASN A 203 8.76 -11.48 10.94
N ASN A 204 8.74 -10.38 11.70
CA ASN A 204 8.89 -10.39 13.14
C ASN A 204 7.68 -11.04 13.82
N ASP A 205 6.48 -10.54 13.51
CA ASP A 205 5.24 -11.08 14.06
C ASP A 205 5.02 -12.55 13.71
N LEU A 206 5.34 -12.99 12.48
CA LEU A 206 5.25 -14.42 12.14
C LEU A 206 6.19 -15.27 13.00
N SER A 207 7.39 -14.78 13.31
CA SER A 207 8.31 -15.49 14.20
C SER A 207 7.72 -15.60 15.61
N VAL A 208 7.13 -14.53 16.12
CA VAL A 208 6.47 -14.48 17.43
C VAL A 208 5.26 -15.42 17.47
N PHE A 209 4.31 -15.29 16.54
CA PHE A 209 3.06 -16.06 16.52
C PHE A 209 3.27 -17.55 16.21
N SER A 210 4.28 -17.90 15.41
CA SER A 210 4.63 -19.31 15.16
C SER A 210 5.46 -19.94 16.27
N GLY A 211 6.15 -19.12 17.07
CA GLY A 211 7.14 -19.58 18.05
C GLY A 211 8.43 -20.11 17.44
N PHE A 212 8.66 -19.90 16.14
CA PHE A 212 9.88 -20.32 15.45
C PHE A 212 10.78 -19.11 15.17
N ALA A 213 12.06 -19.24 15.52
CA ALA A 213 13.06 -18.24 15.17
C ALA A 213 13.19 -18.13 13.64
N GLN A 214 13.57 -16.95 13.14
CA GLN A 214 13.63 -16.72 11.69
C GLN A 214 14.69 -17.58 10.97
N ASP A 215 15.68 -18.13 11.67
CA ASP A 215 16.67 -19.06 11.13
C ASP A 215 16.25 -20.55 11.25
N ASP A 216 15.06 -20.84 11.80
CA ASP A 216 14.52 -22.19 11.92
C ASP A 216 13.92 -22.68 10.59
N ASP A 217 14.23 -23.91 10.19
CA ASP A 217 13.70 -24.53 8.97
C ASP A 217 12.17 -24.54 8.91
N ARG A 218 11.49 -24.61 10.06
CA ARG A 218 10.02 -24.57 10.13
C ARG A 218 9.49 -23.17 9.83
N TYR A 219 10.16 -22.13 10.31
CA TYR A 219 9.83 -20.75 9.91
C TYR A 219 10.04 -20.57 8.41
N GLN A 220 11.15 -21.07 7.89
CA GLN A 220 11.48 -21.01 6.47
C GLN A 220 10.46 -21.74 5.60
N ALA A 221 9.90 -22.85 6.08
CA ALA A 221 8.80 -23.54 5.42
C ALA A 221 7.51 -22.68 5.37
N LEU A 222 7.20 -21.92 6.44
CA LEU A 222 6.06 -20.99 6.44
C LEU A 222 6.28 -19.86 5.41
N VAL A 223 7.46 -19.26 5.38
CA VAL A 223 7.83 -18.21 4.42
C VAL A 223 7.68 -18.73 2.98
N LYS A 224 8.21 -19.93 2.71
CA LYS A 224 8.12 -20.57 1.40
C LYS A 224 6.67 -20.84 1.00
N LYS A 225 5.84 -21.34 1.92
CA LYS A 225 4.42 -21.58 1.65
C LYS A 225 3.71 -20.29 1.22
N VAL A 226 3.92 -19.18 1.94
CA VAL A 226 3.31 -17.89 1.58
C VAL A 226 3.79 -17.43 0.20
N TYR A 227 5.08 -17.58 -0.11
CA TYR A 227 5.60 -17.29 -1.44
C TYR A 227 4.94 -18.14 -2.54
N ASP A 228 4.91 -19.46 -2.36
CA ASP A 228 4.34 -20.40 -3.34
C ASP A 228 2.85 -20.08 -3.59
N ASP A 229 2.08 -19.86 -2.52
CA ASP A 229 0.65 -19.55 -2.61
C ASP A 229 0.38 -18.17 -3.23
N THR A 230 1.17 -17.17 -2.86
CA THR A 230 1.08 -15.80 -3.40
C THR A 230 1.34 -15.78 -4.90
N THR A 231 2.41 -16.45 -5.34
CA THR A 231 2.79 -16.52 -6.75
C THR A 231 1.83 -17.40 -7.56
N ARG A 232 1.31 -18.49 -6.97
CA ARG A 232 0.24 -19.30 -7.58
C ARG A 232 -1.03 -18.49 -7.84
N ALA A 233 -1.35 -17.53 -6.97
CA ALA A 233 -2.46 -16.58 -7.16
C ALA A 233 -2.12 -15.43 -8.14
N GLY A 234 -0.92 -15.42 -8.73
CA GLY A 234 -0.47 -14.38 -9.66
C GLY A 234 -0.18 -13.03 -8.99
N LYS A 235 0.10 -13.03 -7.68
CA LYS A 235 0.39 -11.81 -6.91
C LYS A 235 1.87 -11.64 -6.63
N ILE A 236 2.25 -10.42 -6.28
CA ILE A 236 3.63 -10.08 -5.94
C ILE A 236 3.89 -10.49 -4.50
N PHE A 237 5.00 -11.18 -4.27
CA PHE A 237 5.48 -11.53 -2.93
C PHE A 237 6.49 -10.50 -2.41
N GLY A 238 6.41 -10.18 -1.12
CA GLY A 238 7.34 -9.30 -0.44
C GLY A 238 7.60 -9.68 1.02
N GLN A 239 8.48 -8.91 1.66
CA GLN A 239 8.96 -9.13 3.02
C GLN A 239 8.93 -7.80 3.76
N ALA A 240 8.43 -7.78 5.00
CA ALA A 240 8.48 -6.60 5.87
C ALA A 240 9.89 -6.36 6.46
N SER A 241 10.93 -6.92 5.86
CA SER A 241 12.31 -6.63 6.23
C SER A 241 13.26 -6.78 5.04
N ALA A 242 14.00 -5.72 4.74
CA ALA A 242 15.01 -5.69 3.69
C ALA A 242 16.18 -6.67 3.91
N VAL A 243 16.35 -7.24 5.11
CA VAL A 243 17.37 -8.27 5.35
C VAL A 243 17.17 -9.49 4.45
N TYR A 244 15.93 -9.76 4.03
CA TYR A 244 15.59 -10.85 3.12
C TYR A 244 15.93 -10.54 1.66
N ALA A 245 16.32 -9.30 1.32
CA ALA A 245 16.65 -8.90 -0.03
C ALA A 245 17.99 -9.48 -0.52
N LYS A 246 18.84 -9.98 0.39
CA LYS A 246 20.12 -10.60 0.03
C LYS A 246 20.42 -11.82 0.91
N GLY A 247 20.94 -12.88 0.31
CA GLY A 247 21.44 -14.06 1.03
C GLY A 247 20.36 -15.04 1.48
N HIS A 248 19.08 -14.76 1.24
CA HIS A 248 17.96 -15.66 1.50
C HIS A 248 17.58 -16.43 0.22
N PRO A 249 17.11 -17.69 0.29
CA PRO A 249 16.70 -18.45 -0.89
C PRO A 249 15.66 -17.76 -1.77
N LEU A 250 14.81 -16.93 -1.16
CA LEU A 250 13.77 -16.15 -1.85
C LEU A 250 14.18 -14.71 -2.21
N SER A 251 15.43 -14.30 -1.99
CA SER A 251 15.87 -12.92 -2.23
C SER A 251 15.58 -12.43 -3.65
N ASN A 252 15.81 -13.25 -4.68
CA ASN A 252 15.64 -12.84 -6.07
C ASN A 252 14.17 -12.76 -6.51
N VAL A 253 13.27 -13.46 -5.80
CA VAL A 253 11.85 -13.59 -6.16
C VAL A 253 10.95 -12.68 -5.34
N ALA A 254 11.33 -12.32 -4.11
CA ALA A 254 10.66 -11.25 -3.37
C ALA A 254 10.95 -9.88 -4.01
N LYS A 255 9.91 -9.07 -4.21
CA LYS A 255 9.98 -7.80 -4.94
C LYS A 255 9.60 -6.58 -4.12
N PHE A 256 8.89 -6.74 -3.02
CA PHE A 256 8.45 -5.62 -2.18
C PHE A 256 9.08 -5.73 -0.81
N PHE A 257 9.84 -4.72 -0.38
CA PHE A 257 10.55 -4.74 0.89
C PHE A 257 10.27 -3.49 1.72
N GLN A 258 9.85 -3.70 2.97
CA GLN A 258 9.91 -2.63 3.96
C GLN A 258 11.38 -2.32 4.27
N ASN A 259 11.70 -1.04 4.22
CA ASN A 259 13.04 -0.50 4.39
C ASN A 259 14.00 -0.99 3.30
N GLY A 260 15.27 -0.57 3.33
CA GLY A 260 16.30 -1.09 2.43
C GLY A 260 17.33 -0.06 2.00
N PRO A 261 18.15 -0.38 0.98
CA PRO A 261 19.05 0.60 0.40
C PRO A 261 18.26 1.68 -0.35
N SER A 262 18.77 2.90 -0.31
CA SER A 262 18.36 3.96 -1.22
C SER A 262 18.76 3.63 -2.67
N ASN A 263 18.03 4.21 -3.62
CA ASN A 263 18.24 4.04 -5.06
C ASN A 263 19.57 4.60 -5.56
N ASP A 264 20.20 5.51 -4.81
CA ASP A 264 21.40 6.26 -5.20
C ASP A 264 22.52 6.21 -4.15
N GLY A 265 22.38 5.37 -3.12
CA GLY A 265 23.38 5.23 -2.05
C GLY A 265 23.34 6.32 -0.99
N TRP A 266 22.36 7.24 -1.02
CA TRP A 266 22.11 8.21 0.04
C TRP A 266 21.94 7.54 1.41
N LYS A 267 22.42 8.21 2.46
CA LYS A 267 22.31 7.77 3.85
C LYS A 267 21.82 8.94 4.73
N PRO A 268 20.94 8.69 5.71
CA PRO A 268 20.49 9.73 6.62
C PRO A 268 21.65 10.30 7.46
N ALA A 269 21.62 11.60 7.71
CA ALA A 269 22.57 12.26 8.59
C ALA A 269 22.47 11.70 10.03
N GLY A 270 23.60 11.36 10.65
CA GLY A 270 23.64 10.79 12.01
C GLY A 270 23.66 9.26 12.09
N GLY A 271 23.81 8.55 10.96
CA GLY A 271 24.22 7.13 10.92
C GLY A 271 23.19 6.10 11.37
N ARG A 272 22.09 6.51 12.01
CA ARG A 272 20.94 5.63 12.25
C ARG A 272 20.12 5.53 10.97
N ASN A 273 20.23 4.37 10.34
CA ASN A 273 19.34 3.98 9.26
C ASN A 273 17.91 3.95 9.84
N THR A 274 17.00 4.82 9.36
CA THR A 274 15.56 4.75 9.69
C THR A 274 14.93 3.43 9.20
N SER A 275 15.71 2.62 8.50
CA SER A 275 15.46 1.23 8.14
C SER A 275 15.59 0.21 9.28
N ALA A 276 16.11 0.60 10.44
CA ALA A 276 16.20 -0.31 11.58
C ALA A 276 14.78 -0.61 12.09
N PRO A 277 14.44 -1.88 12.35
CA PRO A 277 13.25 -2.23 13.10
C PRO A 277 13.17 -1.41 14.41
N PRO A 278 11.98 -1.11 14.94
CA PRO A 278 11.82 -0.57 16.29
C PRO A 278 12.73 -1.27 17.30
N GLU A 279 13.19 -0.52 18.31
CA GLU A 279 14.05 -1.05 19.38
C GLU A 279 13.37 -2.28 20.03
N GLY A 280 13.99 -3.46 19.88
CA GLY A 280 13.40 -4.76 20.28
C GLY A 280 13.10 -5.74 19.14
N GLU A 281 13.12 -5.28 17.88
CA GLU A 281 12.85 -6.09 16.67
C GLU A 281 14.12 -6.42 15.87
N GLU A 282 15.30 -6.24 16.47
CA GLU A 282 16.59 -6.52 15.83
C GLU A 282 16.77 -8.03 15.59
N THR A 283 16.62 -8.47 14.35
CA THR A 283 16.98 -9.83 13.95
C THR A 283 18.50 -9.97 13.96
N LYS A 284 19.05 -10.89 14.76
CA LYS A 284 20.46 -11.29 14.61
C LYS A 284 20.66 -11.85 13.21
N PRO A 285 21.75 -11.46 12.50
CA PRO A 285 22.01 -12.00 11.17
C PRO A 285 22.16 -13.52 11.24
N ALA A 286 21.50 -14.21 10.31
CA ALA A 286 21.70 -15.63 10.09
C ALA A 286 23.20 -15.88 9.82
N GLY A 287 23.85 -16.65 10.69
CA GLY A 287 25.25 -17.08 10.51
C GLY A 287 26.19 -16.88 11.70
N ALA A 288 25.78 -16.26 12.81
CA ALA A 288 26.61 -16.24 14.02
C ALA A 288 26.44 -17.55 14.81
N ALA A 289 27.13 -18.61 14.36
CA ALA A 289 27.24 -19.85 15.13
C ALA A 289 27.74 -19.54 16.55
N LYS A 290 26.95 -19.89 17.58
CA LYS A 290 27.43 -19.84 18.96
C LYS A 290 28.61 -20.82 19.10
N PRO A 291 29.75 -20.42 19.69
CA PRO A 291 30.81 -21.37 20.00
C PRO A 291 30.25 -22.44 20.96
N LYS A 292 30.42 -23.71 20.60
CA LYS A 292 30.07 -24.85 21.47
C LYS A 292 30.77 -24.67 22.83
N PRO A 293 30.08 -24.85 23.97
CA PRO A 293 30.73 -24.85 25.26
C PRO A 293 31.76 -25.98 25.29
N ALA A 294 33.01 -25.64 25.60
CA ALA A 294 34.07 -26.61 25.81
C ALA A 294 33.67 -27.51 26.98
N SER A 295 33.50 -28.80 26.71
CA SER A 295 33.34 -29.82 27.75
C SER A 295 34.61 -29.84 28.61
N ARG A 296 34.52 -29.36 29.85
CA ARG A 296 35.54 -29.63 30.85
C ARG A 296 35.35 -31.08 31.33
N LYS A 297 36.35 -31.92 31.04
CA LYS A 297 36.63 -33.13 31.82
C LYS A 297 37.33 -32.74 33.10
#